data_AF-A0A1G6XE03-F1
#
_entry.id   AF-A0A1G6XE03-F1
#
_cell.length_a   1.000
_cell.length_b   1.000
_cell.length_c   1.000
_cell.angle_alpha   90.00
_cell.angle_beta   90.00
_cell.angle_gamma   90.00
#
_symmetry.space_group_name_H-M   'P 1'
#
loop_
_entity.id
_entity.type
_entity.pdbx_description
1 polymer ?
#
loop_
_entity_poly.entity_id
_entity_poly.type
_entity_poly.pdbx_seq_one_letter_code
_entity_poly.pdbx_strand_id
1 'polypeptide(L)'
;MNFADPIWLAVGLVAQAAFSARFLVQWVLSERARRSLLPVHFWFFSVAGSVLLLAYAAHQRDAVIALGQIVGLAIYLRNIELVQRAARGRAIGFLWPWLGLAGLALAAGLLSHEAPVAKAAVERAAPLWFALGFLGQALFTGRFVVQLYASERAQASVNPVQFWYLSLSGSLLLLAYALHTGDAVIILGQSFGLIVYLRNLALIRKHREPDHHGEDFEDEVAALREAEGASEEACAADPRQTNRPLQAVEERAASPVRDGRDDEASA
;
A
#
# COMPACT_ATOMS: atom_id res chain seq x y z
N MET A 1 -27.90 -11.29 14.30
CA MET A 1 -26.71 -11.45 13.45
C MET A 1 -26.89 -12.72 12.66
N ASN A 2 -27.15 -12.63 11.35
CA ASN A 2 -27.23 -13.84 10.53
C ASN A 2 -25.79 -14.33 10.31
N PHE A 3 -25.42 -15.45 10.93
CA PHE A 3 -24.20 -16.21 10.64
C PHE A 3 -24.28 -16.93 9.26
N ALA A 4 -25.07 -16.39 8.34
CA ALA A 4 -25.55 -17.09 7.16
C ALA A 4 -24.46 -17.33 6.09
N ASP A 5 -23.32 -16.65 6.19
CA ASP A 5 -22.18 -16.92 5.32
C ASP A 5 -20.83 -16.81 6.06
N PRO A 6 -20.25 -17.93 6.52
CA PRO A 6 -18.98 -17.92 7.24
C PRO A 6 -17.81 -17.47 6.35
N ILE A 7 -17.93 -17.60 5.02
CA ILE A 7 -16.89 -17.21 4.07
C ILE A 7 -16.84 -15.68 3.99
N TRP A 8 -17.99 -15.02 3.84
CA TRP A 8 -18.03 -13.55 3.80
C TRP A 8 -17.69 -12.89 5.13
N LEU A 9 -18.03 -13.53 6.26
CA LEU A 9 -17.55 -13.10 7.57
C LEU A 9 -16.01 -13.18 7.66
N ALA A 10 -15.41 -14.28 7.21
CA ALA A 10 -13.96 -14.43 7.17
C ALA A 10 -13.31 -13.38 6.25
N VAL A 11 -13.88 -13.11 5.08
CA VAL A 11 -13.41 -12.05 4.16
C VAL A 11 -13.41 -10.68 4.85
N GLY A 12 -14.50 -10.33 5.54
CA GLY A 12 -14.58 -9.08 6.29
C GLY A 12 -13.53 -8.98 7.41
N LEU A 13 -13.31 -10.08 8.15
CA LEU A 13 -12.30 -10.14 9.21
C LEU A 13 -10.87 -10.04 8.67
N VAL A 14 -10.56 -10.71 7.56
CA VAL A 14 -9.25 -10.63 6.90
C VAL A 14 -9.03 -9.21 6.35
N ALA A 15 -10.06 -8.58 5.79
CA ALA A 15 -9.98 -7.19 5.36
C ALA A 15 -9.64 -6.25 6.53
N GLN A 16 -10.32 -6.42 7.67
CA GLN A 16 -10.05 -5.65 8.88
C GLN A 16 -8.64 -5.90 9.44
N ALA A 17 -8.17 -7.15 9.39
CA ALA A 17 -6.82 -7.52 9.79
C ALA A 17 -5.77 -6.84 8.89
N ALA A 18 -5.96 -6.82 7.56
CA ALA A 18 -5.08 -6.12 6.64
C ALA A 18 -5.05 -4.59 6.92
N PHE A 19 -6.22 -3.98 7.15
CA PHE A 19 -6.30 -2.57 7.53
C PHE A 19 -5.71 -2.25 8.91
N SER A 20 -5.61 -3.23 9.80
CA SER A 20 -4.96 -3.07 11.11
C SER A 20 -3.45 -3.25 10.98
N ALA A 21 -3.03 -4.24 10.20
CA ALA A 21 -1.64 -4.54 9.91
C ALA A 21 -0.91 -3.34 9.32
N ARG A 22 -1.56 -2.53 8.47
CA ARG A 22 -0.93 -1.31 7.92
C ARG A 22 -0.45 -0.35 9.01
N PHE A 23 -1.23 -0.16 10.08
CA PHE A 23 -0.86 0.73 11.18
C PHE A 23 0.16 0.07 12.10
N LEU A 24 0.08 -1.24 12.29
CA LEU A 24 1.07 -1.96 13.08
C LEU A 24 2.45 -1.94 12.41
N VAL A 25 2.52 -2.20 11.11
CA VAL A 25 3.77 -2.13 10.33
C VAL A 25 4.32 -0.72 10.33
N GLN A 26 3.46 0.28 10.12
CA GLN A 26 3.84 1.69 10.24
C GLN A 26 4.40 2.01 11.63
N TRP A 27 3.74 1.54 12.69
CA TRP A 27 4.20 1.73 14.06
C TRP A 27 5.58 1.10 14.27
N VAL A 28 5.74 -0.18 13.96
CA VAL A 28 6.99 -0.91 14.20
C VAL A 28 8.16 -0.27 13.44
N LEU A 29 7.95 0.09 12.18
CA LEU A 29 9.00 0.71 11.36
C LEU A 29 9.30 2.14 11.82
N SER A 30 8.28 2.93 12.16
CA SER A 30 8.48 4.28 12.69
C SER A 30 9.11 4.28 14.09
N GLU A 31 8.96 3.22 14.88
CA GLU A 31 9.65 3.08 16.17
C GLU A 31 11.12 2.76 15.98
N ARG A 32 11.44 1.84 15.05
CA ARG A 32 12.83 1.52 14.68
C ARG A 32 13.57 2.73 14.11
N ALA A 33 12.90 3.54 13.29
CA ALA A 33 13.48 4.72 12.66
C ALA A 33 13.39 6.01 13.51
N ARG A 34 12.63 6.00 14.63
CA ARG A 34 12.29 7.17 15.47
C ARG A 34 11.73 8.39 14.70
N ARG A 35 11.16 8.18 13.52
CA ARG A 35 10.60 9.19 12.61
C ARG A 35 9.23 8.74 12.08
N SER A 36 8.40 9.68 11.61
CA SER A 36 7.02 9.40 11.17
C SER A 36 6.98 8.88 9.72
N LEU A 37 7.31 7.60 9.50
CA LEU A 37 7.36 6.98 8.17
C LEU A 37 6.01 6.43 7.70
N LEU A 38 5.74 6.46 6.38
CA LEU A 38 4.70 5.66 5.70
C LEU A 38 5.37 4.68 4.72
N PRO A 39 5.65 3.44 5.14
CA PRO A 39 6.36 2.46 4.31
C PRO A 39 5.50 2.02 3.12
N VAL A 40 6.09 1.60 2.01
CA VAL A 40 5.40 1.05 0.83
C VAL A 40 4.48 -0.12 1.19
N HIS A 41 4.88 -0.92 2.18
CA HIS A 41 4.08 -2.00 2.75
C HIS A 41 2.71 -1.52 3.24
N PHE A 42 2.60 -0.30 3.77
CA PHE A 42 1.34 0.32 4.16
C PHE A 42 0.34 0.37 3.01
N TRP A 43 0.81 0.70 1.79
CA TRP A 43 -0.04 0.79 0.61
C TRP A 43 -0.49 -0.60 0.14
N PHE A 44 0.40 -1.61 0.17
CA PHE A 44 0.03 -2.98 -0.19
C PHE A 44 -1.03 -3.57 0.75
N PHE A 45 -0.88 -3.41 2.07
CA PHE A 45 -1.91 -3.81 3.03
C PHE A 45 -3.22 -3.05 2.82
N SER A 46 -3.16 -1.77 2.44
CA SER A 46 -4.34 -0.95 2.16
C SER A 46 -5.06 -1.38 0.89
N VAL A 47 -4.34 -1.75 -0.17
CA VAL A 47 -4.93 -2.33 -1.40
C VAL A 47 -5.60 -3.67 -1.08
N ALA A 48 -4.90 -4.58 -0.39
CA ALA A 48 -5.45 -5.88 -0.03
C ALA A 48 -6.71 -5.76 0.83
N GLY A 49 -6.67 -4.92 1.88
CA GLY A 49 -7.82 -4.65 2.73
C GLY A 49 -8.98 -4.03 1.95
N SER A 50 -8.70 -3.07 1.06
CA SER A 50 -9.73 -2.37 0.29
C SER A 50 -10.44 -3.26 -0.73
N VAL A 51 -9.71 -4.13 -1.42
CA VAL A 51 -10.28 -5.12 -2.35
C VAL A 51 -11.21 -6.10 -1.64
N LEU A 52 -10.75 -6.67 -0.51
CA LEU A 52 -11.55 -7.62 0.28
C LEU A 52 -12.79 -6.93 0.88
N LEU A 53 -12.63 -5.71 1.40
CA LEU A 53 -13.74 -4.97 1.99
C LEU A 53 -14.74 -4.47 0.94
N LEU A 54 -14.28 -4.12 -0.26
CA LEU A 54 -15.12 -3.78 -1.39
C LEU A 54 -15.96 -4.98 -1.85
N ALA A 55 -15.35 -6.16 -1.93
CA ALA A 55 -16.09 -7.39 -2.24
C ALA A 55 -17.16 -7.70 -1.17
N TYR A 56 -16.80 -7.58 0.11
CA TYR A 56 -17.71 -7.77 1.23
C TYR A 56 -18.86 -6.74 1.25
N ALA A 57 -18.56 -5.47 0.94
CA ALA A 57 -19.56 -4.41 0.86
C ALA A 57 -20.51 -4.60 -0.33
N ALA A 58 -19.98 -5.04 -1.47
CA ALA A 58 -20.78 -5.38 -2.64
C ALA A 58 -21.72 -6.57 -2.37
N HIS A 59 -21.25 -7.58 -1.63
CA HIS A 59 -22.09 -8.70 -1.18
C HIS A 59 -23.26 -8.24 -0.30
N GLN A 60 -23.01 -7.35 0.66
CA GLN A 60 -24.06 -6.80 1.53
C GLN A 60 -24.87 -5.65 0.92
N ARG A 61 -24.58 -5.26 -0.33
CA ARG A 61 -25.17 -4.09 -1.00
C ARG A 61 -25.03 -2.79 -0.22
N ASP A 62 -23.91 -2.65 0.49
CA ASP A 62 -23.57 -1.43 1.22
C ASP A 62 -22.85 -0.44 0.30
N ALA A 63 -23.63 0.44 -0.33
CA ALA A 63 -23.12 1.45 -1.26
C ALA A 63 -22.17 2.45 -0.57
N VAL A 64 -22.34 2.72 0.72
CA VAL A 64 -21.51 3.69 1.46
C VAL A 64 -20.10 3.15 1.64
N ILE A 65 -19.99 1.91 2.12
CA ILE A 65 -18.69 1.24 2.27
C ILE A 65 -18.06 1.01 0.89
N ALA A 66 -18.83 0.56 -0.09
CA ALA A 66 -18.33 0.30 -1.44
C ALA A 66 -17.73 1.55 -2.08
N LEU A 67 -18.45 2.69 -2.06
CA LEU A 67 -17.95 3.95 -2.62
C LEU A 67 -16.65 4.41 -1.93
N GLY A 68 -16.62 4.32 -0.60
CA GLY A 68 -15.43 4.64 0.18
C GLY A 68 -14.22 3.79 -0.20
N GLN A 69 -14.41 2.49 -0.44
CA GLN A 69 -13.34 1.58 -0.85
C GLN A 69 -12.90 1.78 -2.30
N ILE A 70 -13.82 2.10 -3.22
CA ILE A 70 -13.47 2.43 -4.60
C ILE A 70 -12.53 3.65 -4.66
N VAL A 71 -12.85 4.70 -3.90
CA VAL A 71 -12.02 5.90 -3.78
C VAL A 71 -10.73 5.62 -3.02
N GLY A 72 -10.78 4.86 -1.92
CA GLY A 72 -9.59 4.48 -1.15
C GLY A 72 -8.60 3.69 -2.00
N LEU A 73 -9.08 2.66 -2.71
CA LEU A 73 -8.29 1.84 -3.62
C LEU A 73 -7.62 2.68 -4.72
N ALA A 74 -8.31 3.70 -5.24
CA ALA A 74 -7.73 4.65 -6.19
C ALA A 74 -6.50 5.34 -5.58
N ILE A 75 -6.64 5.88 -4.38
CA ILE A 75 -5.56 6.61 -3.71
C ILE A 75 -4.38 5.69 -3.40
N TYR A 76 -4.63 4.45 -2.95
CA TYR A 76 -3.57 3.51 -2.60
C TYR A 76 -2.77 3.06 -3.82
N LEU A 77 -3.46 2.70 -4.90
CA LEU A 77 -2.79 2.28 -6.14
C LEU A 77 -2.04 3.46 -6.80
N ARG A 78 -2.56 4.69 -6.70
CA ARG A 78 -1.84 5.88 -7.18
C ARG A 78 -0.56 6.13 -6.39
N ASN A 79 -0.59 5.95 -5.08
CA ASN A 79 0.63 6.03 -4.25
C ASN A 79 1.66 4.96 -4.62
N ILE A 80 1.22 3.71 -4.87
CA ILE A 80 2.11 2.64 -5.37
C ILE A 80 2.69 3.00 -6.74
N GLU A 81 1.87 3.57 -7.63
CA GLU A 81 2.34 3.99 -8.95
C GLU A 81 3.43 5.08 -8.84
N LEU A 82 3.26 6.07 -7.97
CA LEU A 82 4.27 7.10 -7.73
C LEU A 82 5.60 6.49 -7.27
N VAL A 83 5.55 5.53 -6.34
CA VAL A 83 6.74 4.78 -5.88
C VAL A 83 7.39 4.02 -7.04
N GLN A 84 6.61 3.30 -7.86
CA GLN A 84 7.15 2.55 -9.01
C GLN A 84 7.74 3.47 -10.08
N ARG A 85 7.11 4.61 -10.36
CA ARG A 85 7.65 5.61 -11.30
C ARG A 85 9.00 6.12 -10.82
N ALA A 86 9.10 6.45 -9.54
CA ALA A 86 10.35 6.90 -8.94
C ALA A 86 11.41 5.79 -8.99
N ALA A 87 11.10 4.57 -8.56
CA ALA A 87 12.08 3.47 -8.55
C ALA A 87 12.52 3.02 -9.95
N ARG A 88 11.56 2.81 -10.87
CA ARG A 88 11.79 2.05 -12.12
C ARG A 88 11.77 2.90 -13.39
N GLY A 89 11.33 4.15 -13.33
CA GLY A 89 11.09 4.98 -14.52
C GLY A 89 9.96 4.46 -15.43
N ARG A 90 9.29 3.37 -15.07
CA ARG A 90 8.12 2.79 -15.75
C ARG A 90 7.05 2.48 -14.70
N ALA A 91 5.83 2.92 -14.95
CA ALA A 91 4.67 2.54 -14.16
C ALA A 91 3.66 1.79 -14.99
N ILE A 92 3.07 0.76 -14.40
CA ILE A 92 1.79 0.23 -14.85
C ILE A 92 0.77 1.34 -14.59
N GLY A 93 0.16 1.89 -15.65
CA GLY A 93 -0.75 3.02 -15.53
C GLY A 93 -1.84 2.74 -14.49
N PHE A 94 -1.97 3.62 -13.50
CA PHE A 94 -2.81 3.43 -12.31
C PHE A 94 -4.27 3.02 -12.60
N LEU A 95 -4.83 3.48 -13.73
CA LEU A 95 -6.21 3.20 -14.12
C LEU A 95 -6.50 1.72 -14.35
N TRP A 96 -5.55 0.95 -14.91
CA TRP A 96 -5.80 -0.45 -15.26
C TRP A 96 -5.87 -1.38 -14.04
N PRO A 97 -4.91 -1.33 -13.09
CA PRO A 97 -5.03 -2.04 -11.82
C PRO A 97 -6.26 -1.59 -11.01
N TRP A 98 -6.61 -0.31 -11.04
CA TRP A 98 -7.77 0.21 -10.31
C TRP A 98 -9.08 -0.34 -10.87
N LEU A 99 -9.31 -0.24 -12.17
CA LEU A 99 -10.50 -0.77 -12.82
C LEU A 99 -10.59 -2.30 -12.68
N GLY A 100 -9.47 -3.00 -12.82
CA GLY A 100 -9.39 -4.45 -12.69
C GLY A 100 -9.74 -4.94 -11.27
N LEU A 101 -9.07 -4.39 -10.26
CA LEU A 101 -9.26 -4.80 -8.86
C LEU A 101 -10.64 -4.35 -8.31
N ALA A 102 -11.07 -3.13 -8.62
CA ALA A 102 -12.39 -2.65 -8.21
C ALA A 102 -13.50 -3.45 -8.92
N GLY A 103 -13.37 -3.67 -10.23
CA GLY A 103 -14.34 -4.44 -11.02
C GLY A 103 -14.43 -5.90 -10.56
N LEU A 104 -13.30 -6.55 -10.31
CA LEU A 104 -13.26 -7.93 -9.79
C LEU A 104 -13.89 -8.04 -8.40
N ALA A 105 -13.56 -7.12 -7.49
CA ALA A 105 -14.13 -7.10 -6.14
C ALA A 105 -15.65 -6.88 -6.18
N LEU A 106 -16.12 -5.91 -6.98
CA LEU A 106 -17.54 -5.65 -7.17
C LEU A 106 -18.25 -6.86 -7.79
N ALA A 107 -17.68 -7.47 -8.82
CA ALA A 107 -18.23 -8.67 -9.45
C ALA A 107 -18.34 -9.82 -8.44
N ALA A 108 -17.28 -10.08 -7.65
CA ALA A 108 -17.28 -11.13 -6.64
C ALA A 108 -18.41 -10.94 -5.59
N GLY A 109 -18.61 -9.71 -5.13
CA GLY A 109 -19.68 -9.41 -4.18
C GLY A 109 -21.08 -9.43 -4.80
N LEU A 110 -21.27 -8.82 -5.98
CA LEU A 110 -22.57 -8.70 -6.63
C LEU A 110 -23.09 -10.03 -7.19
N LEU A 111 -22.20 -10.92 -7.64
CA LEU A 111 -22.55 -12.25 -8.14
C LEU A 111 -22.95 -13.23 -7.01
N SER A 112 -22.73 -12.86 -5.75
CA SER A 112 -23.11 -13.65 -4.59
C SER A 112 -24.52 -13.25 -4.11
N HIS A 113 -25.42 -14.22 -3.92
CA HIS A 113 -26.82 -13.99 -3.55
C HIS A 113 -26.98 -13.21 -2.23
N GLU A 114 -28.06 -12.41 -2.16
CA GLU A 114 -28.23 -11.28 -1.25
C GLU A 114 -28.56 -11.63 0.21
N ALA A 115 -28.05 -10.81 1.13
CA ALA A 115 -28.77 -10.47 2.36
C ALA A 115 -28.89 -8.94 2.44
N PRO A 116 -30.11 -8.37 2.52
CA PRO A 116 -30.29 -6.93 2.56
C PRO A 116 -30.02 -6.40 3.98
N VAL A 117 -29.16 -5.39 4.12
CA VAL A 117 -28.94 -4.72 5.42
C VAL A 117 -29.70 -3.39 5.47
N ALA A 118 -30.71 -3.38 6.33
CA ALA A 118 -31.50 -2.22 6.73
C ALA A 118 -30.64 -1.22 7.53
N LYS A 119 -30.15 -0.15 6.87
CA LYS A 119 -29.42 0.95 7.56
C LYS A 119 -30.20 2.26 7.65
N ALA A 120 -31.28 2.42 6.89
CA ALA A 120 -32.04 3.67 6.78
C ALA A 120 -32.87 4.05 8.04
N ALA A 121 -33.04 3.15 9.01
CA ALA A 121 -33.84 3.41 10.22
C ALA A 121 -33.04 4.09 11.35
N VAL A 122 -31.71 4.00 11.34
CA VAL A 122 -30.83 4.49 12.42
C VAL A 122 -30.60 6.01 12.35
N GLU A 123 -30.68 6.62 11.17
CA GLU A 123 -30.33 8.04 10.96
C GLU A 123 -31.34 9.05 11.54
N ARG A 124 -32.60 8.64 11.81
CA ARG A 124 -33.67 9.58 12.21
C ARG A 124 -33.73 9.94 13.70
N ALA A 125 -32.96 9.27 14.57
CA ALA A 125 -33.15 9.37 16.02
C ALA A 125 -32.40 10.54 16.69
N ALA A 126 -31.36 11.11 16.09
CA ALA A 126 -30.57 12.19 16.70
C ALA A 126 -29.79 13.04 15.66
N PRO A 127 -30.40 14.10 15.08
CA PRO A 127 -29.83 14.82 13.94
C PRO A 127 -28.50 15.53 14.25
N LEU A 128 -28.31 16.02 15.48
CA LEU A 128 -27.06 16.66 15.89
C LEU A 128 -25.88 15.68 15.99
N TRP A 129 -26.12 14.51 16.60
CA TRP A 129 -25.10 13.45 16.70
C TRP A 129 -24.80 12.83 15.34
N PHE A 130 -25.82 12.68 14.50
CA PHE A 130 -25.66 12.27 13.12
C PHE A 130 -24.80 13.27 12.32
N ALA A 131 -25.08 14.57 12.42
CA ALA A 131 -24.26 15.61 11.80
C ALA A 131 -22.81 15.60 12.30
N LEU A 132 -22.60 15.36 13.60
CA LEU A 132 -21.27 15.22 14.20
C LEU A 132 -20.50 14.02 13.62
N GLY A 133 -21.17 12.86 13.52
CA GLY A 133 -20.61 11.66 12.91
C GLY A 133 -20.26 11.88 11.44
N PHE A 134 -21.14 12.54 10.68
CA PHE A 134 -20.91 12.90 9.28
C PHE A 134 -19.72 13.86 9.12
N LEU A 135 -19.61 14.89 9.97
CA LEU A 135 -18.47 15.80 9.98
C LEU A 135 -17.16 15.08 10.32
N GLY A 136 -17.18 14.21 11.32
CA GLY A 136 -16.04 13.36 11.67
C GLY A 136 -15.59 12.49 10.50
N GLN A 137 -16.55 11.85 9.83
CA GLN A 137 -16.30 11.05 8.63
C GLN A 137 -15.74 11.89 7.47
N ALA A 138 -16.26 13.12 7.27
CA ALA A 138 -15.80 14.03 6.24
C ALA A 138 -14.35 14.48 6.48
N LEU A 139 -13.98 14.85 7.71
CA LEU A 139 -12.59 15.19 8.05
C LEU A 139 -11.65 13.98 7.87
N PHE A 140 -12.09 12.81 8.33
CA PHE A 140 -11.31 11.58 8.24
C PHE A 140 -11.14 11.11 6.79
N THR A 141 -12.10 11.41 5.90
CA THR A 141 -11.98 11.14 4.47
C THR A 141 -11.13 12.20 3.77
N GLY A 142 -11.34 13.47 4.13
CA GLY A 142 -10.62 14.63 3.60
C GLY A 142 -9.10 14.53 3.76
N ARG A 143 -8.61 13.80 4.77
CA ARG A 143 -7.17 13.52 4.92
C ARG A 143 -6.55 12.92 3.66
N PHE A 144 -7.25 12.00 2.99
CA PHE A 144 -6.73 11.33 1.81
C PHE A 144 -6.74 12.25 0.59
N VAL A 145 -7.70 13.18 0.53
CA VAL A 145 -7.74 14.23 -0.50
C VAL A 145 -6.55 15.18 -0.34
N VAL A 146 -6.26 15.62 0.88
CA VAL A 146 -5.11 16.49 1.16
C VAL A 146 -3.79 15.76 0.88
N GLN A 147 -3.70 14.49 1.24
CA GLN A 147 -2.54 13.65 0.94
C GLN A 147 -2.34 13.47 -0.56
N LEU A 148 -3.40 13.19 -1.30
CA LEU A 148 -3.35 13.05 -2.75
C LEU A 148 -2.92 14.36 -3.40
N TYR A 149 -3.51 15.48 -3.01
CA TYR A 149 -3.13 16.80 -3.53
C TYR A 149 -1.64 17.11 -3.29
N ALA A 150 -1.16 16.87 -2.06
CA ALA A 150 0.24 17.07 -1.71
C ALA A 150 1.18 16.13 -2.49
N SER A 151 0.77 14.87 -2.66
CA SER A 151 1.56 13.86 -3.38
C SER A 151 1.63 14.11 -4.88
N GLU A 152 0.54 14.57 -5.49
CA GLU A 152 0.54 14.98 -6.88
C GLU A 152 1.40 16.23 -7.11
N ARG A 153 1.35 17.20 -6.19
CA ARG A 153 2.22 18.39 -6.24
C ARG A 153 3.70 18.01 -6.13
N ALA A 154 4.02 17.03 -5.29
CA ALA A 154 5.39 16.58 -5.04
C ALA A 154 5.89 15.51 -6.01
N GLN A 155 5.00 14.86 -6.79
CA GLN A 155 5.27 13.64 -7.56
C GLN A 155 5.93 12.52 -6.72
N ALA A 156 5.67 12.52 -5.42
CA ALA A 156 6.19 11.58 -4.44
C ALA A 156 5.07 11.21 -3.46
N SER A 157 5.16 10.03 -2.84
CA SER A 157 4.19 9.63 -1.81
C SER A 157 4.51 10.37 -0.51
N VAL A 158 3.95 11.57 -0.35
CA VAL A 158 4.23 12.45 0.80
C VAL A 158 3.05 12.46 1.76
N ASN A 159 3.33 12.62 3.06
CA ASN A 159 2.31 12.75 4.08
C ASN A 159 2.32 14.14 4.73
N PRO A 160 1.43 15.05 4.31
CA PRO A 160 1.42 16.42 4.83
C PRO A 160 1.02 16.44 6.32
N VAL A 161 1.54 17.39 7.10
CA VAL A 161 1.17 17.53 8.54
C VAL A 161 -0.34 17.69 8.72
N GLN A 162 -1.01 18.31 7.75
CA GLN A 162 -2.45 18.47 7.64
C GLN A 162 -3.19 17.11 7.68
N PHE A 163 -2.61 16.03 7.16
CA PHE A 163 -3.17 14.69 7.24
C PHE A 163 -3.35 14.23 8.69
N TRP A 164 -2.36 14.50 9.55
CA TRP A 164 -2.39 14.12 10.96
C TRP A 164 -3.41 14.95 11.74
N TYR A 165 -3.48 16.26 11.48
CA TYR A 165 -4.49 17.12 12.12
C TYR A 165 -5.92 16.74 11.69
N LEU A 166 -6.15 16.45 10.42
CA LEU A 166 -7.46 15.99 9.93
C LEU A 166 -7.84 14.63 10.53
N SER A 167 -6.86 13.72 10.66
CA SER A 167 -7.08 12.41 11.29
C SER A 167 -7.39 12.54 12.78
N LEU A 168 -6.67 13.40 13.50
CA LEU A 168 -6.90 13.67 14.92
C LEU A 168 -8.29 14.26 15.15
N SER A 169 -8.64 15.32 14.41
CA SER A 169 -9.94 15.98 14.52
C SER A 169 -11.09 15.04 14.13
N GLY A 170 -10.95 14.30 13.03
CA GLY A 170 -11.93 13.31 12.61
C GLY A 170 -12.15 12.20 13.65
N SER A 171 -11.08 11.66 14.22
CA SER A 171 -11.16 10.63 15.26
C SER A 171 -11.77 11.12 16.56
N LEU A 172 -11.52 12.36 16.98
CA LEU A 172 -12.17 12.93 18.16
C LEU A 172 -13.68 13.06 17.97
N LEU A 173 -14.12 13.55 16.81
CA LEU A 173 -15.55 13.67 16.48
C LEU A 173 -16.23 12.29 16.37
N LEU A 174 -15.59 11.34 15.70
CA LEU A 174 -16.10 9.97 15.57
C LEU A 174 -16.11 9.22 16.91
N LEU A 175 -15.13 9.46 17.77
CA LEU A 175 -15.11 8.89 19.12
C LEU A 175 -16.24 9.47 19.98
N ALA A 176 -16.47 10.78 19.93
CA ALA A 176 -17.59 11.42 20.63
C ALA A 176 -18.95 10.88 20.16
N TYR A 177 -19.12 10.72 18.83
CA TYR A 177 -20.28 10.07 18.25
C TYR A 177 -20.44 8.62 18.73
N ALA A 178 -19.36 7.84 18.72
CA ALA A 178 -19.40 6.43 19.11
C ALA A 178 -19.67 6.20 20.60
N LEU A 179 -19.17 7.08 21.46
CA LEU A 179 -19.51 7.08 22.89
C LEU A 179 -21.00 7.33 23.12
N HIS A 180 -21.61 8.19 22.30
CA HIS A 180 -23.05 8.44 22.35
C HIS A 180 -23.87 7.24 21.84
N THR A 181 -23.46 6.62 20.73
CA THR A 181 -24.19 5.48 20.15
C THR A 181 -23.88 4.15 20.85
N GLY A 182 -22.85 4.09 21.70
CA GLY A 182 -22.43 2.86 22.37
C GLY A 182 -21.72 1.87 21.45
N ASP A 183 -21.18 2.32 20.32
CA ASP A 183 -20.50 1.45 19.36
C ASP A 183 -19.07 1.13 19.83
N ALA A 184 -18.92 -0.02 20.49
CA ALA A 184 -17.64 -0.48 21.03
C ALA A 184 -16.54 -0.65 19.96
N VAL A 185 -16.89 -0.99 18.71
CA VAL A 185 -15.92 -1.21 17.64
C VAL A 185 -15.33 0.13 17.19
N ILE A 186 -16.18 1.14 16.98
CA ILE A 186 -15.70 2.48 16.62
C ILE A 186 -14.90 3.09 17.79
N ILE A 187 -15.34 2.90 19.04
CA ILE A 187 -14.62 3.40 20.22
C ILE A 187 -13.20 2.83 20.27
N LEU A 188 -13.04 1.50 20.17
CA LEU A 188 -11.74 0.86 20.21
C LEU A 188 -10.84 1.31 19.05
N GLY A 189 -11.39 1.35 17.82
CA GLY A 189 -10.65 1.75 16.63
C GLY A 189 -10.18 3.21 16.67
N GLN A 190 -11.06 4.15 17.05
CA GLN A 190 -10.72 5.57 17.12
C GLN A 190 -9.79 5.89 18.29
N SER A 191 -9.92 5.18 19.42
CA SER A 191 -9.01 5.32 20.56
C SER A 191 -7.59 4.90 20.20
N PHE A 192 -7.42 3.78 19.50
CA PHE A 192 -6.11 3.36 19.00
C PHE A 192 -5.54 4.36 17.98
N GLY A 193 -6.37 4.82 17.03
CA GLY A 193 -5.98 5.82 16.03
C GLY A 193 -5.49 7.13 16.65
N LEU A 194 -6.17 7.62 17.69
CA LEU A 194 -5.78 8.81 18.45
C LEU A 194 -4.34 8.73 18.98
N ILE A 195 -3.96 7.59 19.55
CA ILE A 195 -2.60 7.37 20.07
C ILE A 195 -1.58 7.48 18.94
N VAL A 196 -1.85 6.82 17.80
CA VAL A 196 -0.98 6.87 16.61
C VAL A 196 -0.80 8.30 16.12
N TYR A 197 -1.90 9.06 15.99
CA TYR A 197 -1.86 10.42 15.42
C TYR A 197 -1.16 11.41 16.34
N LEU A 198 -1.43 11.36 17.65
CA LEU A 198 -0.75 12.19 18.64
C LEU A 198 0.75 11.89 18.68
N ARG A 199 1.13 10.60 18.64
CA ARG A 199 2.54 10.20 18.62
C ARG A 199 3.25 10.68 17.36
N ASN A 200 2.64 10.50 16.18
CA ASN A 200 3.25 10.94 14.92
C ASN A 200 3.41 12.47 14.87
N LEU A 201 2.42 13.22 15.36
CA LEU A 201 2.55 14.68 15.48
C LEU A 201 3.64 15.09 16.48
N ALA A 202 3.75 14.38 17.61
CA ALA A 202 4.81 14.63 18.60
C ALA A 202 6.22 14.37 18.04
N LEU A 203 6.38 13.34 17.20
CA LEU A 203 7.64 13.07 16.52
C LEU A 203 8.03 14.16 15.53
N ILE A 204 7.07 14.61 14.69
CA ILE A 204 7.27 15.70 13.73
C ILE A 204 7.71 16.97 14.47
N ARG A 205 7.08 17.29 15.61
CA ARG A 205 7.46 18.46 16.40
C ARG A 205 8.86 18.37 17.01
N LYS A 206 9.34 17.16 17.32
CA LYS A 206 10.63 16.92 17.98
C LYS A 206 11.81 16.99 17.01
N HIS A 207 11.62 16.67 15.73
CA HIS A 207 12.66 16.68 14.70
C HIS A 207 12.55 17.91 13.80
N ARG A 208 12.62 19.10 14.40
CA ARG A 208 12.39 20.43 13.79
C ARG A 208 13.43 20.87 12.73
N GLU A 209 14.07 19.94 12.04
CA GLU A 209 14.75 20.24 10.78
C GLU A 209 13.68 20.38 9.69
N PRO A 210 13.95 21.14 8.61
CA PRO A 210 13.01 21.23 7.49
C PRO A 210 12.89 19.84 6.86
N ASP A 211 11.93 19.05 7.36
CA ASP A 211 11.54 17.74 6.86
C ASP A 211 11.36 17.87 5.35
N HIS A 212 12.36 17.42 4.59
CA HIS A 212 12.16 17.09 3.21
C HIS A 212 11.26 15.87 3.26
N HIS A 213 9.94 16.08 3.19
CA HIS A 213 8.89 15.04 3.17
C HIS A 213 9.03 14.02 2.02
N GLY A 214 10.16 14.03 1.31
CA GLY A 214 10.58 13.05 0.33
C GLY A 214 11.86 12.27 0.70
N GLU A 215 12.64 12.60 1.74
CA GLU A 215 13.85 11.81 2.08
C GLU A 215 13.53 10.36 2.39
N ASP A 216 12.49 10.10 3.19
CA ASP A 216 12.04 8.73 3.49
C ASP A 216 11.54 8.00 2.23
N PHE A 217 10.92 8.75 1.32
CA PHE A 217 10.48 8.22 0.03
C PHE A 217 11.67 7.93 -0.88
N GLU A 218 12.68 8.80 -0.91
CA GLU A 218 13.91 8.61 -1.67
C GLU A 218 14.75 7.45 -1.12
N ASP A 219 14.85 7.31 0.21
CA ASP A 219 15.52 6.19 0.88
C ASP A 219 14.81 4.86 0.55
N GLU A 220 13.48 4.83 0.59
CA GLU A 220 12.72 3.63 0.24
C GLU A 220 12.77 3.33 -1.26
N VAL A 221 12.73 4.35 -2.11
CA VAL A 221 12.92 4.22 -3.56
C VAL A 221 14.34 3.75 -3.88
N ALA A 222 15.36 4.23 -3.17
CA ALA A 222 16.75 3.80 -3.30
C ALA A 222 16.89 2.33 -2.91
N ALA A 223 16.35 1.91 -1.76
CA ALA A 223 16.34 0.52 -1.33
C ALA A 223 15.63 -0.40 -2.36
N LEU A 224 14.54 0.06 -2.97
CA LEU A 224 13.84 -0.68 -4.03
C LEU A 224 14.67 -0.78 -5.31
N ARG A 225 15.37 0.29 -5.72
CA ARG A 225 16.29 0.29 -6.87
C ARG A 225 17.45 -0.68 -6.66
N GLU A 226 18.03 -0.71 -5.46
CA GLU A 226 19.11 -1.65 -5.10
C GLU A 226 18.63 -3.10 -5.17
N ALA A 227 17.46 -3.41 -4.59
CA ALA A 227 16.88 -4.75 -4.63
C ALA A 227 16.59 -5.23 -6.06
N GLU A 228 16.18 -4.31 -6.94
CA GLU A 228 15.92 -4.61 -8.35
C GLU A 228 17.22 -4.83 -9.14
N GLY A 229 18.23 -3.99 -8.94
CA GLY A 229 19.56 -4.18 -9.52
C GLY A 229 20.16 -5.54 -9.15
N ALA A 230 20.07 -5.93 -7.86
CA ALA A 230 20.50 -7.25 -7.40
C ALA A 230 19.71 -8.40 -8.05
N SER A 231 18.41 -8.20 -8.31
CA SER A 231 17.57 -9.18 -9.00
C SER A 231 17.89 -9.28 -10.49
N GLU A 232 18.17 -8.18 -11.17
CA GLU A 232 18.56 -8.15 -12.58
C GLU A 232 19.93 -8.80 -12.77
N GLU A 233 20.90 -8.52 -11.89
CA GLU A 233 22.20 -9.20 -11.88
C GLU A 233 22.06 -10.70 -11.62
N ALA A 234 21.19 -11.12 -10.69
CA ALA A 234 20.91 -12.53 -10.45
C ALA A 234 20.23 -13.22 -11.64
N CYS A 235 19.35 -12.51 -12.37
CA CYS A 235 18.69 -13.01 -13.59
C CYS A 235 19.66 -13.04 -14.79
N ALA A 236 20.57 -12.07 -14.89
CA ALA A 236 21.64 -12.04 -15.88
C ALA A 236 22.69 -13.12 -15.62
N ALA A 237 22.85 -13.55 -14.37
CA ALA A 237 23.68 -14.67 -13.97
C ALA A 237 23.01 -16.05 -14.19
N ASP A 238 21.88 -16.13 -14.94
CA ASP A 238 21.27 -17.41 -15.34
C ASP A 238 22.32 -18.35 -16.00
N PRO A 239 22.58 -19.55 -15.44
CA PRO A 239 23.58 -20.49 -15.91
C PRO A 239 23.40 -21.00 -17.36
N ARG A 240 22.31 -20.64 -18.04
CA ARG A 240 22.11 -21.00 -19.44
C ARG A 240 23.07 -20.30 -20.41
N GLN A 241 23.80 -19.27 -19.99
CA GLN A 241 24.84 -18.62 -20.81
C GLN A 241 26.30 -19.02 -20.46
N THR A 242 26.54 -19.79 -19.40
CA THR A 242 27.90 -20.22 -19.01
C THR A 242 28.42 -21.46 -19.74
N ASN A 243 27.68 -21.99 -20.73
CA ASN A 243 28.10 -23.15 -21.53
C ASN A 243 28.20 -22.87 -23.04
N ARG A 244 29.16 -22.02 -23.45
CA ARG A 244 29.97 -22.15 -24.68
C ARG A 244 31.05 -21.04 -24.68
N PRO A 245 32.34 -21.33 -24.98
CA PRO A 245 32.80 -22.40 -25.86
C PRO A 245 33.95 -23.25 -25.28
N LEU A 246 33.71 -24.55 -25.08
CA LEU A 246 34.78 -25.57 -25.07
C LEU A 246 35.21 -25.98 -26.48
N GLN A 247 34.73 -25.31 -27.53
CA GLN A 247 35.13 -25.58 -28.92
C GLN A 247 36.43 -24.86 -29.34
N ALA A 248 36.99 -23.97 -28.52
CA ALA A 248 38.26 -23.31 -28.84
C ALA A 248 39.50 -24.12 -28.44
N VAL A 249 39.34 -25.24 -27.73
CA VAL A 249 40.47 -26.09 -27.27
C VAL A 249 40.65 -27.32 -28.16
N GLU A 250 39.60 -27.84 -28.79
CA GLU A 250 39.70 -29.02 -29.68
C GLU A 250 40.34 -28.70 -31.04
N GLU A 251 40.25 -27.45 -31.54
CA GLU A 251 40.86 -27.09 -32.83
C GLU A 251 42.39 -26.94 -32.78
N ARG A 252 42.98 -26.78 -31.57
CA ARG A 252 44.45 -26.78 -31.39
C ARG A 252 45.07 -28.16 -31.22
N ALA A 253 44.26 -29.22 -31.08
CA ALA A 253 44.76 -30.58 -30.88
C ALA A 253 44.93 -31.38 -32.20
N ALA A 254 44.55 -30.81 -33.35
CA ALA A 254 44.58 -31.49 -34.65
C ALA A 254 45.64 -30.94 -35.63
N SER A 255 46.80 -30.51 -35.15
CA SER A 255 47.96 -30.27 -36.02
C SER A 255 49.00 -31.36 -35.82
N PRO A 256 49.24 -32.25 -36.81
CA PRO A 256 50.28 -33.26 -36.69
C PRO A 256 51.64 -32.58 -36.88
N VAL A 257 52.48 -32.75 -35.85
CA VAL A 257 53.92 -32.49 -35.83
C VAL A 257 54.58 -33.03 -37.11
N ARG A 258 55.20 -32.14 -37.89
CA ARG A 258 56.28 -32.50 -38.82
C ARG A 258 57.61 -32.15 -38.16
N ASP A 259 58.24 -33.20 -37.64
CA ASP A 259 59.68 -33.51 -37.64
C ASP A 259 60.42 -32.66 -38.71
N GLY A 260 61.36 -31.79 -38.38
CA GLY A 260 62.67 -32.09 -37.79
C GLY A 260 63.72 -32.11 -38.92
N ARG A 261 64.87 -31.45 -38.70
CA ARG A 261 66.10 -31.41 -39.55
C ARG A 261 66.07 -30.43 -40.74
N ASP A 262 67.05 -29.56 -41.01
CA ASP A 262 68.51 -29.59 -40.83
C ASP A 262 69.10 -28.14 -40.94
N ASP A 263 70.21 -27.90 -40.25
CA ASP A 263 71.45 -27.23 -40.73
C ASP A 263 71.40 -25.72 -41.12
N GLU A 264 71.99 -24.82 -40.32
CA GLU A 264 73.41 -24.40 -40.32
C GLU A 264 73.67 -23.13 -41.16
N ALA A 265 74.68 -22.37 -40.71
CA ALA A 265 75.34 -21.21 -41.33
C ALA A 265 74.63 -19.85 -41.24
N SER A 266 75.10 -18.91 -40.41
CA SER A 266 76.33 -18.09 -40.57
C SER A 266 76.30 -17.14 -41.77
N ALA A 267 75.96 -15.86 -41.51
CA ALA A 267 76.63 -14.63 -41.99
C ALA A 267 75.68 -13.43 -41.92
#